data_AF-A0A838PQ45-F1
#
_entry.id   AF-A0A838PQ45-F1
#
_cell.length_a   1.000
_cell.length_b   1.000
_cell.length_c   1.000
_cell.angle_alpha   90.00
_cell.angle_beta   90.00
_cell.angle_gamma   90.00
#
_symmetry.space_group_name_H-M   'P 1'
#
loop_
_entity.id
_entity.type
_entity.pdbx_description
1 polymer ?
#
loop_
_entity_poly.entity_id
_entity_poly.type
_entity_poly.pdbx_seq_one_letter_code
_entity_poly.pdbx_strand_id
1 'polypeptide(L)'
;MALVLEALGVAAIAAPIIYILVRVWRRRARWHTYYRSTDASTVQVGLERAGSQSVDIVDLDPHAQDFSQQLAAARADAAEKAAALNAAQRK
;
A
#
# COMPACT_ATOMS: atom_id res chain seq x y z
N MET A 1 41.44 0.22 24.69
CA MET A 1 41.22 -0.35 23.34
C MET A 1 40.09 -1.38 23.26
N ALA A 2 39.19 -1.49 24.25
CA ALA A 2 38.05 -2.42 24.21
C ALA A 2 36.73 -1.79 23.71
N LEU A 3 36.56 -0.47 23.86
CA LEU A 3 35.32 0.25 23.51
C LEU A 3 35.04 0.35 22.00
N VAL A 4 36.07 0.24 21.15
CA VAL A 4 35.92 0.37 19.69
C VAL A 4 35.37 -0.92 19.05
N LEU A 5 35.65 -2.09 19.65
CA LEU A 5 35.16 -3.38 19.13
C LEU A 5 33.67 -3.59 19.40
N GLU A 6 33.16 -3.13 20.55
CA GLU A 6 31.73 -3.28 20.88
C GLU A 6 30.84 -2.41 19.99
N ALA A 7 31.29 -1.20 19.65
CA ALA A 7 30.56 -0.31 18.75
C ALA A 7 30.43 -0.88 17.32
N LEU A 8 31.46 -1.59 16.84
CA LEU A 8 31.42 -2.26 15.52
C LEU A 8 30.45 -3.44 15.51
N GLY A 9 30.37 -4.22 16.58
CA GLY A 9 29.42 -5.33 16.71
C GLY A 9 27.96 -4.86 16.71
N VAL A 10 27.65 -3.79 17.44
CA VAL A 10 26.31 -3.19 17.47
C VAL A 10 25.95 -2.56 16.13
N ALA A 11 26.88 -1.86 15.47
CA ALA A 11 26.64 -1.25 14.16
C ALA A 11 26.41 -2.30 13.04
N ALA A 12 27.14 -3.42 13.08
CA ALA A 12 26.99 -4.51 12.10
C ALA A 12 25.61 -5.20 12.17
N ILE A 13 24.96 -5.20 13.35
CA ILE A 13 23.61 -5.77 13.54
C ILE A 13 22.53 -4.70 13.35
N ALA A 14 22.78 -3.45 13.77
CA ALA A 14 21.82 -2.37 13.63
C ALA A 14 21.60 -1.95 12.15
N ALA A 15 22.65 -1.92 11.33
CA ALA A 15 22.56 -1.55 9.92
C ALA A 15 21.57 -2.42 9.10
N PRO A 16 21.60 -3.76 9.15
CA PRO A 16 20.63 -4.58 8.42
C PRO A 16 19.20 -4.44 8.98
N ILE A 17 19.03 -4.26 10.29
CA ILE A 17 17.71 -4.02 10.90
C ILE A 17 17.13 -2.69 10.42
N ILE A 18 17.90 -1.61 10.47
CA ILE A 18 17.50 -0.29 9.97
C ILE A 18 17.20 -0.36 8.46
N TYR A 19 18.02 -1.08 7.69
CA TYR A 19 17.77 -1.30 6.26
C TYR A 19 16.45 -2.02 6.01
N ILE A 20 16.14 -3.09 6.78
CA ILE A 20 14.87 -3.82 6.67
C ILE A 20 13.71 -2.90 7.05
N LEU A 21 13.81 -2.15 8.15
CA LEU A 21 12.77 -1.22 8.59
C LEU A 21 12.49 -0.14 7.55
N VAL A 22 13.53 0.50 6.99
CA VAL A 22 13.42 1.50 5.92
C VAL A 22 12.84 0.88 4.64
N ARG A 23 13.20 -0.36 4.32
CA ARG A 23 12.66 -1.09 3.16
C ARG A 23 11.18 -1.41 3.35
N VAL A 24 10.77 -1.82 4.55
CA VAL A 24 9.38 -2.09 4.91
C VAL A 24 8.58 -0.79 4.92
N TRP A 25 9.11 0.29 5.50
CA TRP A 25 8.51 1.62 5.46
C TRP A 25 8.33 2.13 4.03
N ARG A 26 9.34 2.00 3.16
CA ARG A 26 9.23 2.40 1.74
C ARG A 26 8.20 1.59 0.96
N ARG A 27 7.97 0.33 1.31
CA ARG A 27 6.89 -0.47 0.73
C ARG A 27 5.53 -0.02 1.26
N ARG A 28 5.42 0.24 2.56
CA ARG A 28 4.22 0.72 3.24
C ARG A 28 3.79 2.13 2.83
N ALA A 29 4.74 2.95 2.39
CA ALA A 29 4.48 4.30 1.89
C ALA A 29 3.86 4.34 0.48
N ARG A 30 3.54 3.20 -0.14
CA ARG A 30 2.86 3.18 -1.44
C ARG A 30 1.36 3.02 -1.28
N TRP A 31 0.62 3.66 -2.17
CA TRP A 31 -0.81 3.39 -2.37
C TRP A 31 -0.97 2.00 -2.98
N HIS A 32 -1.82 1.19 -2.35
CA HIS A 32 -2.21 -0.14 -2.78
C HIS A 32 -3.72 -0.17 -3.00
N THR A 33 -4.15 -0.94 -3.97
CA THR A 33 -5.56 -1.24 -4.19
C THR A 33 -6.06 -2.23 -3.16
N TYR A 34 -7.17 -1.89 -2.51
CA TYR A 34 -7.92 -2.83 -1.66
C TYR A 34 -9.30 -3.11 -2.25
N TYR A 35 -9.81 -4.27 -1.86
CA TYR A 35 -11.16 -4.71 -2.14
C TYR A 35 -11.78 -5.11 -0.81
N ARG A 36 -12.81 -4.39 -0.39
CA ARG A 36 -13.52 -4.68 0.85
C ARG A 36 -14.99 -4.93 0.52
N SER A 37 -15.53 -6.05 0.99
CA SER A 37 -16.98 -6.19 1.09
C SER A 37 -17.39 -5.46 2.36
N THR A 38 -18.05 -4.32 2.23
CA THR A 38 -18.58 -3.56 3.38
C THR A 38 -19.87 -4.19 3.88
N ASP A 39 -20.70 -4.65 2.94
CA ASP A 39 -21.98 -5.33 3.19
C ASP A 39 -22.15 -6.51 2.21
N ALA A 40 -23.21 -7.31 2.41
CA ALA A 40 -23.55 -8.41 1.50
C ALA A 40 -23.86 -7.95 0.06
N SER A 41 -24.15 -6.66 -0.12
CA SER A 41 -24.59 -6.05 -1.37
C SER A 41 -23.62 -4.99 -1.91
N THR A 42 -22.39 -4.89 -1.38
CA THR A 42 -21.45 -3.86 -1.86
C THR A 42 -20.00 -4.33 -1.77
N VAL A 43 -19.32 -4.25 -2.91
CA VAL A 43 -17.87 -4.43 -3.04
C VAL A 43 -17.25 -3.07 -3.26
N GLN A 44 -16.54 -2.58 -2.26
CA GLN A 44 -15.81 -1.33 -2.31
C GLN A 44 -14.42 -1.55 -2.90
N VAL A 45 -14.09 -0.76 -3.91
CA VAL A 45 -12.75 -0.69 -4.52
C VAL A 45 -12.15 0.67 -4.17
N GLY A 46 -10.97 0.64 -3.54
CA GLY A 46 -10.31 1.86 -3.10
C GLY A 46 -8.80 1.72 -3.02
N LEU A 47 -8.16 2.79 -2.57
CA LEU A 47 -6.72 2.88 -2.36
C LEU A 47 -6.42 3.08 -0.89
N GLU A 48 -5.52 2.26 -0.36
CA GLU A 48 -5.00 2.42 0.99
C GLU A 48 -3.49 2.65 0.96
N ARG A 49 -3.01 3.42 1.94
CA ARG A 49 -1.59 3.64 2.17
C ARG A 49 -1.36 3.59 3.67
N ALA A 50 -0.30 2.91 4.08
CA ALA A 50 -0.02 2.76 5.51
C ALA A 50 0.22 4.13 6.15
N GLY A 51 -0.52 4.43 7.21
CA GLY A 51 -0.45 5.73 7.90
C GLY A 51 -1.17 6.87 7.17
N SER A 52 -2.04 6.57 6.21
CA SER A 52 -2.92 7.55 5.56
C SER A 52 -4.36 7.05 5.55
N GLN A 53 -5.34 7.94 5.34
CA GLN A 53 -6.72 7.55 5.16
C GLN A 53 -6.88 6.79 3.84
N SER A 54 -7.77 5.79 3.86
CA SER A 54 -8.21 5.11 2.65
C SER A 54 -9.00 6.08 1.76
N VAL A 55 -8.84 5.91 0.45
CA VAL A 55 -9.54 6.68 -0.57
C VAL A 55 -10.44 5.71 -1.31
N ASP A 56 -11.74 5.87 -1.11
CA ASP A 56 -12.74 5.11 -1.87
C ASP A 56 -12.78 5.63 -3.30
N ILE A 57 -12.77 4.71 -4.27
CA ILE A 57 -12.86 5.05 -5.69
C ILE A 57 -14.27 4.78 -6.18
N VAL A 58 -14.78 3.58 -5.91
CA VAL A 58 -16.10 3.17 -6.37
C VAL A 58 -16.66 2.06 -5.49
N ASP A 59 -17.97 2.13 -5.26
CA ASP A 59 -18.76 1.08 -4.67
C ASP A 59 -19.48 0.32 -5.78
N LEU A 60 -19.26 -0.99 -5.83
CA LEU A 60 -19.83 -1.87 -6.85
C LEU A 60 -20.91 -2.76 -6.23
N ASP A 61 -22.04 -2.87 -6.91
CA ASP A 61 -23.08 -3.83 -6.55
C ASP A 61 -22.72 -5.22 -7.11
N PRO A 62 -22.45 -6.23 -6.26
CA PRO A 62 -22.14 -7.59 -6.70
C PRO A 62 -23.31 -8.27 -7.42
N HIS A 63 -24.54 -7.75 -7.30
CA HIS A 63 -25.72 -8.27 -7.98
C HIS A 63 -25.99 -7.61 -9.34
N ALA A 64 -25.21 -6.58 -9.72
CA ALA A 64 -25.33 -5.97 -11.04
C ALA A 64 -24.94 -6.97 -12.15
N GLN A 65 -25.72 -7.02 -13.24
CA GLN A 65 -25.40 -7.88 -14.39
C GLN A 65 -24.00 -7.60 -14.97
N ASP A 66 -23.57 -6.33 -14.93
CA ASP A 66 -22.28 -5.88 -15.45
C ASP A 66 -21.17 -5.87 -14.40
N PHE A 67 -21.38 -6.44 -13.20
CA PHE A 67 -20.44 -6.36 -12.08
C PHE A 67 -19.01 -6.73 -12.46
N SER A 68 -18.82 -7.80 -13.25
CA SER A 68 -17.49 -8.25 -13.67
C SER A 68 -16.77 -7.21 -14.54
N GLN A 69 -17.49 -6.54 -15.46
CA GLN A 69 -16.93 -5.46 -16.27
C GLN A 69 -16.65 -4.22 -15.43
N GLN A 70 -17.58 -3.83 -14.56
CA GLN A 70 -17.40 -2.70 -13.66
C GLN A 70 -16.22 -2.92 -12.71
N LEU A 71 -16.05 -4.13 -12.19
CA LEU A 71 -14.91 -4.52 -11.37
C LEU A 71 -13.59 -4.46 -12.15
N ALA A 72 -13.56 -4.95 -13.39
CA ALA A 72 -12.36 -4.88 -14.23
C ALA A 72 -11.96 -3.42 -14.53
N ALA A 73 -12.94 -2.57 -14.84
CA ALA A 73 -12.72 -1.14 -15.06
C ALA A 73 -12.26 -0.42 -13.78
N ALA A 74 -12.93 -0.68 -12.65
CA ALA A 74 -12.57 -0.14 -11.34
C ALA A 74 -11.14 -0.53 -10.92
N ARG A 75 -10.74 -1.78 -11.22
CA ARG A 75 -9.37 -2.26 -10.98
C ARG A 75 -8.35 -1.49 -11.81
N ALA A 76 -8.64 -1.23 -13.08
CA ALA A 76 -7.76 -0.48 -13.96
C ALA A 76 -7.61 0.97 -13.49
N ASP A 77 -8.73 1.65 -13.22
CA ASP A 77 -8.74 3.04 -12.70
C ASP A 77 -8.00 3.15 -11.37
N ALA A 78 -8.23 2.21 -10.46
CA ALA A 78 -7.56 2.18 -9.17
C ALA A 78 -6.07 1.92 -9.29
N ALA A 79 -5.64 1.02 -10.18
CA ALA A 79 -4.22 0.79 -10.45
C ALA A 79 -3.54 2.05 -11.03
N GLU A 80 -4.21 2.75 -11.94
CA GLU A 80 -3.71 3.98 -12.54
C GLU A 80 -3.60 5.11 -11.50
N LYS A 81 -4.63 5.31 -10.67
CA LYS A 81 -4.61 6.28 -9.57
C LYS A 81 -3.55 5.95 -8.53
N ALA A 82 -3.38 4.68 -8.17
CA ALA A 82 -2.30 4.25 -7.28
C ALA A 82 -0.92 4.60 -7.87
N ALA A 83 -0.72 4.33 -9.15
CA ALA A 83 0.53 4.65 -9.85
C ALA A 83 0.78 6.16 -9.89
N ALA A 84 -0.24 6.97 -10.21
CA ALA A 84 -0.17 8.42 -10.24
C ALA A 84 0.17 9.00 -8.85
N LEU A 85 -0.52 8.56 -7.79
CA LEU A 85 -0.25 9.00 -6.42
C LEU A 85 1.15 8.59 -5.94
N ASN A 86 1.60 7.38 -6.29
CA ASN A 86 2.95 6.91 -5.99
C ASN A 86 4.03 7.68 -6.76
N ALA A 87 3.75 8.12 -8.00
CA ALA A 87 4.65 8.93 -8.80
C ALA A 87 4.73 10.38 -8.28
N ALA A 88 3.59 10.96 -7.87
CA ALA A 88 3.53 12.30 -7.29
C ALA A 88 4.34 12.42 -5.99
N GLN A 89 4.38 11.36 -5.17
CA GLN A 89 5.17 11.33 -3.93
C GLN A 89 6.69 11.17 -4.13
N ARG A 90 7.16 10.95 -5.36
CA ARG A 90 8.59 10.83 -5.68
C ARG A 90 9.24 12.15 -6.11
N LYS A 91 8.45 13.22 -6.31
CA LYS A 91 8.94 14.58 -6.57
C LYS A 91 9.11 15.34 -5.26
#